data_AF-A0A9D8E4G5-F1
#
_entry.id   AF-A0A9D8E4G5-F1
#
_cell.length_a   1.000
_cell.length_b   1.000
_cell.length_c   1.000
_cell.angle_alpha   90.00
_cell.angle_beta   90.00
_cell.angle_gamma   90.00
#
_symmetry.space_group_name_H-M   'P 1'
#
loop_
_entity.id
_entity.type
_entity.pdbx_description
1 polymer ?
#
loop_
_entity_poly.entity_id
_entity_poly.type
_entity_poly.pdbx_seq_one_letter_code
_entity_poly.pdbx_strand_id
1 'polypeptide(L)'
;MVGILEQFEQRLDQLLSGALTAAFDEEVQPVEIIAAITREMDEHLQELANGRLIAANHFIVDLAEHDYLRMQDYLKTLKTEFADVATVHANSQRYTLTGPISINIMQDKELDAGVFRVSYEQIAAVSNSAPIGAANTHSITIRGITHQLTRPITRIGRSPDADIVISDPTLSRIHAEVTIGSQIILRDLGSTNGTWYNSERVNEMSLTEPIKFNLGNIEVSFQ
;
A
#
# COMPACT_ATOMS: atom_id res chain seq x y z
N MET A 1 31.12 6.62 14.14
CA MET A 1 30.16 6.92 13.06
C MET A 1 28.83 6.47 13.59
N VAL A 2 28.00 7.42 14.03
CA VAL A 2 26.68 7.12 14.63
C VAL A 2 25.84 6.44 13.56
N GLY A 3 25.32 5.23 13.85
CA GLY A 3 24.56 4.45 12.88
C GLY A 3 23.25 5.15 12.50
N ILE A 4 22.75 4.93 11.29
CA ILE A 4 21.49 5.56 10.83
C ILE A 4 20.30 5.24 11.76
N LEU A 5 20.31 4.05 12.38
CA LEU A 5 19.31 3.62 13.37
C LEU A 5 19.44 4.39 14.69
N GLU A 6 20.67 4.67 15.13
CA GLU A 6 20.94 5.45 16.35
C GLU A 6 20.49 6.92 16.18
N GLN A 7 20.60 7.48 14.97
CA GLN A 7 20.08 8.81 14.65
C GLN A 7 18.54 8.85 14.59
N PHE A 8 17.90 7.74 14.22
CA PHE A 8 16.45 7.60 14.26
C PHE A 8 15.96 7.58 15.71
N GLU A 9 16.56 6.74 16.56
CA GLU A 9 16.20 6.63 17.98
C GLU A 9 16.32 7.98 18.69
N GLN A 10 17.43 8.71 18.48
CA GLN A 10 17.62 10.04 19.09
C GLN A 10 16.57 11.07 18.65
N ARG A 11 16.17 11.06 17.38
CA ARG A 11 15.11 11.96 16.88
C ARG A 11 13.75 11.58 17.42
N LEU A 12 13.46 10.28 17.47
CA LEU A 12 12.20 9.77 18.00
C LEU A 12 12.07 10.08 19.50
N ASP A 13 13.14 9.90 20.29
CA ASP A 13 13.16 10.22 21.72
C ASP A 13 12.94 11.71 22.01
N GLN A 14 13.51 12.59 21.19
CA GLN A 14 13.29 14.04 21.29
C GLN A 14 11.82 14.41 21.01
N LEU A 15 11.18 13.72 20.07
CA LEU A 15 9.78 13.93 19.73
C LEU A 15 8.82 13.34 20.76
N LEU A 16 9.21 12.24 21.42
CA LEU A 16 8.39 11.50 22.38
C LEU A 16 8.72 11.82 23.84
N SER A 17 9.47 12.89 24.12
CA SER A 17 9.77 13.38 25.47
C SER A 17 10.28 12.30 26.45
N GLY A 18 11.06 11.32 25.94
CA GLY A 18 11.61 10.24 26.76
C GLY A 18 10.62 9.15 27.20
N ALA A 19 9.42 9.08 26.62
CA ALA A 19 8.41 8.05 26.93
C ALA A 19 8.64 6.70 26.24
N LEU A 20 9.71 6.56 25.45
CA LEU A 20 9.98 5.37 24.63
C LEU A 20 10.35 4.15 25.49
N THR A 21 11.29 4.31 26.43
CA THR A 21 11.87 3.17 27.19
C THR A 21 10.88 2.51 28.15
N ALA A 22 9.95 3.28 28.73
CA ALA A 22 8.96 2.71 29.64
C ALA A 22 7.76 2.09 28.92
N ALA A 23 7.52 2.48 27.67
CA ALA A 23 6.39 1.98 26.91
C ALA A 23 6.75 0.67 26.21
N PHE A 24 7.88 0.59 25.49
CA PHE A 24 8.15 -0.44 24.46
C PHE A 24 9.09 -1.60 24.87
N ASP A 25 9.19 -1.94 26.16
CA ASP A 25 10.20 -2.89 26.67
C ASP A 25 9.85 -4.40 26.47
N GLU A 26 8.60 -4.76 26.16
CA GLU A 26 8.14 -6.17 25.98
C GLU A 26 7.47 -6.46 24.61
N GLU A 27 7.53 -5.54 23.63
CA GLU A 27 6.72 -5.57 22.39
C GLU A 27 7.49 -5.05 21.16
N VAL A 28 6.86 -5.05 19.97
CA VAL A 28 7.49 -4.62 18.70
C VAL A 28 8.08 -3.22 18.82
N GLN A 29 9.39 -3.12 18.63
CA GLN A 29 10.07 -1.83 18.74
C GLN A 29 10.08 -1.08 17.40
N PRO A 30 9.89 0.25 17.40
CA PRO A 30 10.00 1.05 16.17
C PRO A 30 11.32 0.85 15.41
N VAL A 31 12.43 0.63 16.15
CA VAL A 31 13.75 0.39 15.57
C VAL A 31 13.81 -0.93 14.78
N GLU A 32 13.08 -1.97 15.24
CA GLU A 32 13.01 -3.26 14.55
C GLU A 32 12.24 -3.14 13.23
N ILE A 33 11.16 -2.36 13.24
CA ILE A 33 10.35 -2.09 12.04
C ILE A 33 11.21 -1.39 10.98
N ILE A 34 11.90 -0.30 11.33
CA ILE A 34 12.72 0.42 10.35
C ILE A 34 13.93 -0.41 9.88
N ALA A 35 14.54 -1.20 10.76
CA ALA A 35 15.60 -2.14 10.38
C ALA A 35 15.08 -3.16 9.35
N ALA A 36 13.91 -3.73 9.59
CA ALA A 36 13.26 -4.65 8.65
C ALA A 36 12.90 -3.97 7.32
N ILE A 37 12.43 -2.72 7.33
CA ILE A 37 12.16 -1.96 6.09
C ILE A 37 13.44 -1.75 5.28
N THR A 38 14.53 -1.32 5.93
CA THR A 38 15.81 -1.12 5.25
C THR A 38 16.37 -2.43 4.71
N ARG A 39 16.22 -3.53 5.47
CA ARG A 39 16.62 -4.87 5.00
C ARG A 39 15.80 -5.28 3.78
N GLU A 40 14.47 -5.11 3.83
CA GLU A 40 13.61 -5.44 2.69
C GLU A 40 13.95 -4.62 1.45
N MET A 41 14.30 -3.34 1.64
CA MET A 41 14.77 -2.49 0.55
C MET A 41 16.07 -3.02 -0.08
N ASP A 42 17.03 -3.44 0.74
CA ASP A 42 18.33 -3.94 0.30
C ASP A 42 18.22 -5.32 -0.37
N GLU A 43 17.35 -6.19 0.14
CA GLU A 43 17.14 -7.56 -0.39
C GLU A 43 16.40 -7.56 -1.73
N HIS A 44 15.59 -6.54 -2.02
CA HIS A 44 14.70 -6.51 -3.16
C HIS A 44 14.98 -5.38 -4.17
N LEU A 45 16.26 -5.15 -4.45
CA LEU A 45 16.71 -4.20 -5.47
C LEU A 45 16.52 -4.74 -6.89
N GLN A 46 15.99 -3.90 -7.78
CA GLN A 46 15.93 -4.20 -9.21
C GLN A 46 17.12 -3.59 -9.94
N GLU A 47 17.91 -4.41 -10.63
CA GLU A 47 19.00 -3.92 -11.47
C GLU A 47 18.50 -3.55 -12.87
N LEU A 48 18.72 -2.30 -13.28
CA LEU A 48 18.42 -1.85 -14.64
C LEU A 48 19.56 -2.18 -15.60
N ALA A 49 19.26 -2.20 -16.89
CA ALA A 49 20.24 -2.44 -17.96
C ALA A 49 21.44 -1.46 -17.97
N ASN A 50 21.35 -0.34 -17.25
CA ASN A 50 22.43 0.64 -17.08
C ASN A 50 23.26 0.44 -15.80
N GLY A 51 23.06 -0.67 -15.07
CA GLY A 51 23.75 -1.00 -13.82
C GLY A 51 23.29 -0.16 -12.61
N ARG A 52 22.17 0.57 -12.73
CA ARG A 52 21.56 1.30 -11.59
C ARG A 52 20.60 0.37 -10.86
N LEU A 53 20.70 0.35 -9.54
CA LEU A 53 19.77 -0.35 -8.67
C LEU A 53 18.58 0.55 -8.37
N ILE A 54 17.37 0.06 -8.62
CA ILE A 54 16.12 0.70 -8.22
C ILE A 54 15.61 0.03 -6.93
N ALA A 55 15.33 0.87 -5.94
CA ALA A 55 14.71 0.47 -4.69
C ALA A 55 13.21 0.74 -4.73
N ALA A 56 12.46 -0.07 -3.99
CA ALA A 56 11.03 0.15 -3.79
C ALA A 56 10.79 1.47 -3.05
N ASN A 57 9.67 2.12 -3.38
CA ASN A 57 9.24 3.37 -2.78
C ASN A 57 7.91 3.23 -2.02
N HIS A 58 7.34 2.04 -1.92
CA HIS A 58 6.13 1.78 -1.14
C HIS A 58 6.33 0.55 -0.26
N PHE A 59 6.21 0.73 1.05
CA PHE A 59 6.34 -0.32 2.05
C PHE A 59 5.07 -0.41 2.89
N ILE A 60 4.69 -1.64 3.23
CA ILE A 60 3.54 -1.95 4.07
C ILE A 60 4.07 -2.73 5.27
N VAL A 61 3.75 -2.24 6.46
CA VAL A 61 4.07 -2.89 7.73
C VAL A 61 2.76 -3.37 8.34
N ASP A 62 2.62 -4.68 8.46
CA ASP A 62 1.49 -5.29 9.15
C ASP A 62 1.91 -5.58 10.59
N LEU A 63 1.16 -5.01 11.53
CA LEU A 63 1.34 -5.18 12.97
C LEU A 63 0.17 -5.96 13.54
N ALA A 64 0.42 -6.77 14.58
CA ALA A 64 -0.67 -7.35 15.35
C ALA A 64 -1.59 -6.25 15.92
N GLU A 65 -2.88 -6.58 16.12
CA GLU A 65 -3.88 -5.62 16.62
C GLU A 65 -3.46 -4.95 17.94
N HIS A 66 -2.82 -5.71 18.84
CA HIS A 66 -2.33 -5.20 20.12
C HIS A 66 -1.29 -4.08 19.94
N ASP A 67 -0.26 -4.35 19.11
CA ASP A 67 0.84 -3.43 18.82
C ASP A 67 0.34 -2.20 18.03
N TYR A 68 -0.55 -2.42 17.05
CA TYR A 68 -1.11 -1.33 16.24
C TYR A 68 -1.91 -0.33 17.09
N LEU A 69 -2.82 -0.83 17.95
CA LEU A 69 -3.65 0.03 18.80
C LEU A 69 -2.80 0.85 19.78
N ARG A 70 -1.74 0.25 20.31
CA ARG A 70 -0.82 0.93 21.22
C ARG A 70 -0.02 2.02 20.52
N MET A 71 0.37 1.79 19.28
CA MET A 71 1.14 2.75 18.46
C MET A 71 0.26 3.78 17.75
N GLN A 72 -1.08 3.63 17.78
CA GLN A 72 -2.03 4.38 16.94
C GLN A 72 -1.79 5.89 16.94
N ASP A 73 -1.50 6.46 18.11
CA ASP A 73 -1.33 7.89 18.32
C ASP A 73 -0.01 8.41 17.71
N TYR A 74 0.97 7.52 17.58
CA TYR A 74 2.31 7.79 17.06
C TYR A 74 2.49 7.38 15.60
N LEU A 75 1.58 6.58 15.02
CA LEU A 75 1.70 6.04 13.66
C LEU A 75 1.96 7.12 12.62
N LYS A 76 1.31 8.28 12.74
CA LYS A 76 1.51 9.38 11.78
C LYS A 76 2.95 9.89 11.79
N THR A 77 3.52 10.09 12.98
CA THR A 77 4.90 10.54 13.17
C THR A 77 5.87 9.43 12.73
N LEU A 78 5.62 8.20 13.15
CA LEU A 78 6.44 7.04 12.78
C LEU A 78 6.50 6.82 11.27
N LYS A 79 5.37 6.90 10.55
CA LYS A 79 5.34 6.81 9.08
C LYS A 79 6.26 7.84 8.42
N THR A 80 6.28 9.06 8.95
CA THR A 80 7.12 10.15 8.43
C THR A 80 8.59 9.88 8.71
N GLU A 81 8.94 9.58 9.96
CA GLU A 81 10.33 9.32 10.34
C GLU A 81 10.90 8.08 9.65
N PHE A 82 10.12 7.00 9.53
CA PHE A 82 10.53 5.81 8.80
C PHE A 82 10.79 6.12 7.32
N ALA A 83 9.96 6.95 6.68
CA ALA A 83 10.13 7.31 5.28
C ALA A 83 11.41 8.14 5.08
N ASP A 84 11.69 9.06 6.00
CA ASP A 84 12.91 9.86 6.00
C ASP A 84 14.15 8.98 6.18
N VAL A 85 14.15 8.06 7.14
CA VAL A 85 15.27 7.13 7.38
C VAL A 85 15.51 6.24 6.17
N ALA A 86 14.45 5.64 5.61
CA ALA A 86 14.53 4.82 4.41
C ALA A 86 15.07 5.60 3.21
N THR A 87 14.69 6.88 3.09
CA THR A 87 15.17 7.77 2.02
C THR A 87 16.66 8.08 2.19
N VAL A 88 17.10 8.37 3.41
CA VAL A 88 18.52 8.60 3.71
C VAL A 88 19.34 7.32 3.43
N HIS A 89 18.83 6.16 3.83
CA HIS A 89 19.47 4.87 3.56
C HIS A 89 19.64 4.63 2.06
N ALA A 90 18.56 4.73 1.29
CA ALA A 90 18.58 4.55 -0.17
C ALA A 90 19.60 5.49 -0.86
N ASN A 91 19.64 6.76 -0.47
CA ASN A 91 20.60 7.73 -1.00
C ASN A 91 22.04 7.37 -0.63
N SER A 92 22.28 6.92 0.60
CA SER A 92 23.62 6.50 1.06
C SER A 92 24.14 5.27 0.30
N GLN A 93 23.25 4.33 -0.02
CA GLN A 93 23.53 3.14 -0.83
C GLN A 93 23.49 3.40 -2.34
N ARG A 94 23.20 4.64 -2.77
CA ARG A 94 23.10 5.08 -4.17
C ARG A 94 21.99 4.38 -4.97
N TYR A 95 20.92 3.96 -4.30
CA TYR A 95 19.74 3.43 -4.97
C TYR A 95 18.99 4.54 -5.70
N THR A 96 18.34 4.18 -6.79
CA THR A 96 17.47 5.06 -7.55
C THR A 96 16.04 4.87 -7.08
N LEU A 97 15.46 5.91 -6.49
CA LEU A 97 14.05 5.93 -6.10
C LEU A 97 13.19 6.44 -7.26
N THR A 98 12.10 5.76 -7.56
CA THR A 98 11.12 6.14 -8.59
C THR A 98 10.13 7.21 -8.11
N GLY A 99 10.15 7.55 -6.82
CA GLY A 99 9.31 8.55 -6.19
C GLY A 99 9.60 8.68 -4.69
N PRO A 100 8.79 9.46 -3.95
CA PRO A 100 8.92 9.55 -2.50
C PRO A 100 8.63 8.19 -1.85
N ILE A 101 9.36 7.85 -0.79
CA ILE A 101 9.11 6.64 -0.02
C ILE A 101 7.85 6.83 0.81
N SER A 102 6.89 5.94 0.64
CA SER A 102 5.64 5.90 1.38
C SER A 102 5.61 4.65 2.23
N ILE A 103 5.29 4.82 3.51
CA ILE A 103 5.19 3.72 4.46
C ILE A 103 3.78 3.69 4.98
N ASN A 104 3.11 2.58 4.73
CA ASN A 104 1.82 2.29 5.33
C ASN A 104 2.01 1.31 6.47
N ILE A 105 1.29 1.55 7.56
CA ILE A 105 1.26 0.66 8.72
C ILE A 105 -0.19 0.27 8.87
N MET A 106 -0.46 -1.02 8.88
CA MET A 106 -1.78 -1.64 8.93
C MET A 106 -1.83 -2.61 10.10
N GLN A 107 -3.05 -2.89 10.56
CA GLN A 107 -3.30 -3.93 11.55
C GLN A 107 -3.64 -5.24 10.84
N ASP A 108 -3.07 -6.33 11.31
CA ASP A 108 -3.41 -7.69 10.94
C ASP A 108 -3.87 -8.45 12.20
N LYS A 109 -5.07 -9.02 12.12
CA LYS A 109 -5.70 -9.76 13.23
C LYS A 109 -5.24 -11.21 13.30
N GLU A 110 -4.56 -11.69 12.25
CA GLU A 110 -4.00 -13.04 12.20
C GLU A 110 -2.57 -13.10 12.77
N LEU A 111 -1.94 -11.95 13.04
CA LEU A 111 -0.63 -11.87 13.67
C LEU A 111 -0.73 -11.91 15.19
N ASP A 112 0.12 -12.73 15.81
CA ASP A 112 0.34 -12.75 17.25
C ASP A 112 1.06 -11.47 17.73
N ALA A 113 0.79 -11.05 18.96
CA ALA A 113 1.45 -9.87 19.55
C ALA A 113 2.99 -10.04 19.56
N GLY A 114 3.70 -8.96 19.24
CA GLY A 114 5.15 -9.00 19.08
C GLY A 114 5.63 -9.49 17.71
N VAL A 115 4.71 -9.88 16.82
CA VAL A 115 5.02 -10.28 15.44
C VAL A 115 4.59 -9.19 14.47
N PHE A 116 5.48 -8.86 13.55
CA PHE A 116 5.20 -7.95 12.45
C PHE A 116 5.69 -8.50 11.13
N ARG A 117 5.08 -8.04 10.03
CA ARG A 117 5.53 -8.34 8.67
C ARG A 117 5.82 -7.04 7.94
N VAL A 118 6.88 -7.03 7.16
CA VAL A 118 7.19 -5.94 6.24
C VAL A 118 7.08 -6.49 4.83
N SER A 119 6.28 -5.82 4.02
CA SER A 119 6.10 -6.09 2.60
C SER A 119 6.40 -4.81 1.82
N TYR A 120 6.66 -4.93 0.53
CA TYR A 120 6.87 -3.78 -0.34
C TYR A 120 6.08 -3.98 -1.64
N GLU A 121 5.54 -2.90 -2.20
CA GLU A 121 4.89 -2.95 -3.52
C GLU A 121 5.94 -2.68 -4.60
N GLN A 122 6.20 -3.67 -5.45
CA GLN A 122 6.95 -3.45 -6.68
C GLN A 122 6.07 -2.72 -7.68
N ILE A 123 6.40 -1.47 -8.00
CA ILE A 123 5.98 -0.91 -9.28
C ILE A 123 6.79 -1.64 -10.34
N ALA A 124 6.21 -2.71 -10.89
CA ALA A 124 6.83 -3.55 -11.90
C ALA A 124 7.25 -2.71 -13.12
N ALA A 125 8.53 -2.35 -13.17
CA ALA A 125 9.21 -2.21 -14.45
C ALA A 125 9.44 -3.62 -14.99
N VAL A 126 8.40 -4.17 -15.63
CA VAL A 126 8.40 -5.36 -16.50
C VAL A 126 9.29 -6.54 -16.09
N SER A 127 8.70 -7.62 -15.58
CA SER A 127 8.96 -8.98 -16.08
C SER A 127 7.99 -9.99 -15.48
N ASN A 128 7.37 -10.78 -16.36
CA ASN A 128 6.67 -12.02 -16.06
C ASN A 128 7.41 -12.86 -15.03
N SER A 129 6.75 -13.24 -13.95
CA SER A 129 6.76 -14.58 -13.34
C SER A 129 5.82 -14.57 -12.13
N ALA A 130 4.71 -15.31 -12.21
CA ALA A 130 3.88 -15.60 -11.05
C ALA A 130 4.61 -16.54 -10.07
N PRO A 131 4.30 -16.45 -8.77
CA PRO A 131 4.11 -17.63 -7.93
C PRO A 131 2.70 -17.58 -7.29
N ILE A 132 1.80 -18.54 -7.58
CA ILE A 132 1.58 -19.80 -6.85
C ILE A 132 1.55 -19.61 -5.32
N GLY A 133 0.33 -19.46 -4.74
CA GLY A 133 0.07 -19.78 -3.33
C GLY A 133 -0.75 -18.78 -2.48
N ALA A 134 -2.06 -18.72 -2.71
CA ALA A 134 -3.13 -18.51 -1.70
C ALA A 134 -3.10 -17.29 -0.73
N ALA A 135 -3.66 -16.17 -1.19
CA ALA A 135 -4.78 -15.48 -0.54
C ALA A 135 -5.55 -14.75 -1.66
N ASN A 136 -6.88 -14.75 -1.67
CA ASN A 136 -7.67 -14.15 -2.75
C ASN A 136 -7.61 -12.61 -2.68
N THR A 137 -6.48 -12.03 -3.08
CA THR A 137 -6.28 -10.59 -3.12
C THR A 137 -6.84 -10.07 -4.44
N HIS A 138 -8.13 -9.76 -4.43
CA HIS A 138 -8.78 -9.14 -5.58
C HIS A 138 -8.23 -7.74 -5.76
N SER A 139 -7.90 -7.38 -7.00
CA SER A 139 -7.32 -6.09 -7.31
C SER A 139 -7.99 -5.48 -8.54
N ILE A 140 -7.94 -4.16 -8.64
CA ILE A 140 -8.27 -3.46 -9.87
C ILE A 140 -7.08 -2.64 -10.35
N THR A 141 -6.76 -2.76 -11.63
CA THR A 141 -5.70 -2.00 -12.27
C THR A 141 -6.31 -0.93 -13.16
N ILE A 142 -5.92 0.32 -12.91
CA ILE A 142 -6.41 1.52 -13.59
C ILE A 142 -5.20 2.32 -14.05
N ARG A 143 -5.05 2.56 -15.36
CA ARG A 143 -3.90 3.30 -15.92
C ARG A 143 -2.53 2.75 -15.47
N GLY A 144 -2.43 1.44 -15.26
CA GLY A 144 -1.21 0.77 -14.80
C GLY A 144 -0.96 0.85 -13.29
N ILE A 145 -1.86 1.47 -12.52
CA ILE A 145 -1.83 1.49 -11.05
C ILE A 145 -2.78 0.41 -10.54
N THR A 146 -2.27 -0.52 -9.73
CA THR A 146 -3.06 -1.59 -9.13
C THR A 146 -3.52 -1.19 -7.73
N HIS A 147 -4.81 -1.34 -7.47
CA HIS A 147 -5.45 -1.08 -6.19
C HIS A 147 -5.97 -2.39 -5.61
N GLN A 148 -5.54 -2.72 -4.41
CA GLN A 148 -6.06 -3.89 -3.70
C GLN A 148 -7.46 -3.63 -3.15
N LEU A 149 -8.37 -4.56 -3.35
CA LEU A 149 -9.72 -4.53 -2.81
C LEU A 149 -9.74 -5.26 -1.47
N THR A 150 -9.38 -4.55 -0.41
CA THR A 150 -9.26 -5.11 0.95
C THR A 150 -10.50 -4.86 1.83
N ARG A 151 -11.47 -4.09 1.32
CA ARG A 151 -12.67 -3.68 2.07
C ARG A 151 -13.91 -4.42 1.55
N PRO A 152 -14.90 -4.73 2.42
CA PRO A 152 -16.17 -5.34 1.98
C PRO A 152 -16.90 -4.52 0.92
N ILE A 153 -16.75 -3.19 0.95
CA ILE A 153 -17.24 -2.27 -0.06
C ILE A 153 -16.12 -1.27 -0.38
N THR A 154 -15.79 -1.14 -1.66
CA THR A 154 -14.81 -0.17 -2.18
C THR A 154 -15.49 0.72 -3.22
N ARG A 155 -15.57 2.01 -2.95
CA ARG A 155 -16.16 3.02 -3.86
C ARG A 155 -15.11 3.59 -4.78
N ILE A 156 -15.46 3.72 -6.05
CA ILE A 156 -14.60 4.25 -7.11
C ILE A 156 -15.25 5.52 -7.66
N GLY A 157 -14.50 6.59 -7.80
CA GLY A 157 -15.02 7.86 -8.32
C GLY A 157 -13.97 8.95 -8.43
N ARG A 158 -14.37 10.14 -8.90
CA ARG A 158 -13.45 11.28 -9.05
C ARG A 158 -13.29 12.15 -7.81
N SER A 159 -14.18 12.02 -6.83
CA SER A 159 -14.17 12.83 -5.61
C SER A 159 -13.28 12.21 -4.55
N PRO A 160 -12.65 13.00 -3.65
CA PRO A 160 -12.01 12.49 -2.44
C PRO A 160 -12.94 11.67 -1.51
N ASP A 161 -14.25 11.71 -1.75
CA ASP A 161 -15.24 10.91 -1.01
C ASP A 161 -15.27 9.42 -1.44
N ALA A 162 -14.54 9.05 -2.50
CA ALA A 162 -14.38 7.67 -2.95
C ALA A 162 -13.15 7.01 -2.29
N ASP A 163 -13.19 5.68 -2.11
CA ASP A 163 -12.03 4.92 -1.61
C ASP A 163 -10.90 4.86 -2.65
N ILE A 164 -11.27 4.71 -3.93
CA ILE A 164 -10.35 4.79 -5.08
C ILE A 164 -10.69 6.02 -5.88
N VAL A 165 -9.82 7.02 -5.80
CA VAL A 165 -9.98 8.31 -6.44
C VAL A 165 -9.29 8.32 -7.80
N ILE A 166 -10.08 8.46 -8.86
CA ILE A 166 -9.60 8.62 -10.23
C ILE A 166 -9.97 10.02 -10.71
N SER A 167 -8.99 10.92 -10.71
CA SER A 167 -9.18 12.30 -11.19
C SER A 167 -9.38 12.32 -12.71
N ASP A 168 -10.60 12.07 -13.14
CA ASP A 168 -11.01 12.10 -14.54
C ASP A 168 -12.40 12.72 -14.70
N PRO A 169 -12.60 13.66 -15.64
CA PRO A 169 -13.88 14.33 -15.83
C PRO A 169 -15.00 13.40 -16.29
N THR A 170 -14.67 12.24 -16.86
CA THR A 170 -15.65 11.25 -17.32
C THR A 170 -16.19 10.38 -16.19
N LEU A 171 -15.62 10.45 -14.99
CA LEU A 171 -16.18 9.81 -13.80
C LEU A 171 -17.11 10.74 -13.01
N SER A 172 -18.15 10.16 -12.42
CA SER A 172 -18.94 10.79 -11.35
C SER A 172 -18.14 10.88 -10.05
N ARG A 173 -18.58 11.77 -9.14
CA ARG A 173 -17.97 11.96 -7.82
C ARG A 173 -17.79 10.64 -7.07
N ILE A 174 -18.88 9.87 -7.01
CA ILE A 174 -18.92 8.45 -6.69
C ILE A 174 -19.55 7.79 -7.93
N HIS A 175 -18.81 6.92 -8.61
CA HIS A 175 -19.21 6.35 -9.89
C HIS A 175 -19.77 4.94 -9.74
N ALA A 176 -19.02 4.08 -9.07
CA ALA A 176 -19.37 2.69 -8.86
C ALA A 176 -18.84 2.22 -7.50
N GLU A 177 -19.32 1.07 -7.07
CA GLU A 177 -18.77 0.36 -5.91
C GLU A 177 -18.51 -1.10 -6.25
N VAL A 178 -17.47 -1.66 -5.63
CA VAL A 178 -17.18 -3.09 -5.65
C VAL A 178 -17.49 -3.64 -4.28
N THR A 179 -18.39 -4.63 -4.23
CA THR A 179 -18.73 -5.36 -3.00
C THR A 179 -18.05 -6.73 -3.01
N ILE A 180 -17.36 -7.05 -1.91
CA ILE A 180 -16.72 -8.35 -1.69
C ILE A 180 -17.58 -9.14 -0.71
N GLY A 181 -18.22 -10.20 -1.20
CA GLY A 181 -18.99 -11.16 -0.41
C GLY A 181 -18.73 -12.59 -0.87
N SER A 182 -19.78 -13.43 -0.89
CA SER A 182 -19.71 -14.76 -1.54
C SER A 182 -19.48 -14.68 -3.04
N GLN A 183 -19.81 -13.53 -3.64
CA GLN A 183 -19.47 -13.13 -5.00
C GLN A 183 -18.93 -11.70 -4.95
N ILE A 184 -18.12 -11.34 -5.95
CA ILE A 184 -17.65 -9.97 -6.10
C ILE A 184 -18.47 -9.29 -7.17
N ILE A 185 -19.04 -8.16 -6.80
CA ILE A 185 -20.03 -7.46 -7.61
C ILE A 185 -19.57 -6.02 -7.78
N LEU A 186 -19.45 -5.57 -9.03
CA LEU A 186 -19.37 -4.16 -9.39
C LEU A 186 -20.78 -3.62 -9.62
N ARG A 187 -21.11 -2.48 -9.01
CA ARG A 187 -22.39 -1.79 -9.18
C ARG A 187 -22.18 -0.33 -9.55
N ASP A 188 -22.83 0.12 -10.61
CA ASP A 188 -22.89 1.53 -10.99
C ASP A 188 -23.84 2.29 -10.03
N LEU A 189 -23.41 3.45 -9.52
CA LEU A 189 -24.15 4.24 -8.54
C LEU A 189 -24.91 5.42 -9.18
N GLY A 190 -25.40 5.23 -10.42
CA GLY A 190 -26.09 6.26 -11.18
C GLY A 190 -25.11 7.24 -11.82
N SER A 191 -24.01 6.72 -12.36
CA SER A 191 -22.97 7.55 -12.96
C SER A 191 -23.46 8.24 -14.24
N THR A 192 -22.90 9.43 -14.53
CA THR A 192 -23.33 10.22 -15.70
C THR A 192 -22.97 9.54 -17.02
N ASN A 193 -21.78 8.96 -17.12
CA ASN A 193 -21.29 8.33 -18.34
C ASN A 193 -21.47 6.81 -18.37
N GLY A 194 -21.97 6.21 -17.28
CA GLY A 194 -22.24 4.78 -17.17
C GLY A 194 -21.00 3.91 -16.93
N THR A 195 -21.29 2.69 -16.48
CA THR A 195 -20.35 1.57 -16.44
C THR A 195 -20.60 0.65 -17.64
N TRP A 196 -19.54 0.17 -18.28
CA TRP A 196 -19.61 -0.59 -19.53
C TRP A 196 -18.79 -1.87 -19.50
N TYR A 197 -19.32 -2.93 -20.10
CA TYR A 197 -18.63 -4.19 -20.32
C TYR A 197 -18.92 -4.67 -21.75
N ASN A 198 -17.88 -4.98 -22.54
CA ASN A 198 -18.01 -5.39 -23.95
C ASN A 198 -18.94 -4.50 -24.80
N SER A 199 -18.82 -3.17 -24.64
CA SER A 199 -19.66 -2.16 -25.30
C SER A 199 -21.14 -2.12 -24.88
N GLU A 200 -21.54 -2.89 -23.88
CA GLU A 200 -22.88 -2.83 -23.27
C GLU A 200 -22.83 -2.07 -21.95
N ARG A 201 -23.84 -1.22 -21.71
CA ARG A 201 -23.98 -0.50 -20.44
C ARG A 201 -24.54 -1.44 -19.38
N VAL A 202 -23.85 -1.57 -18.27
CA VAL A 202 -24.23 -2.43 -17.16
C VAL A 202 -24.49 -1.61 -15.90
N ASN A 203 -25.49 -1.99 -15.12
CA ASN A 203 -25.74 -1.41 -13.81
C ASN A 203 -25.10 -2.26 -12.69
N GLU A 204 -24.93 -3.56 -12.94
CA GLU A 204 -24.33 -4.51 -12.04
C GLU A 204 -23.64 -5.62 -12.83
N MET A 205 -22.46 -6.08 -12.38
CA MET A 205 -21.75 -7.21 -12.99
C MET A 205 -20.94 -7.98 -11.96
N SER A 206 -20.83 -9.31 -12.14
CA SER A 206 -19.94 -10.15 -11.33
C SER A 206 -18.50 -10.09 -11.84
N LEU A 207 -17.55 -10.01 -10.91
CA LEU A 207 -16.11 -10.01 -11.17
C LEU A 207 -15.53 -11.38 -10.77
N THR A 208 -15.48 -12.33 -11.72
CA THR A 208 -15.18 -13.76 -11.43
C THR A 208 -13.89 -14.28 -12.06
N GLU A 209 -13.29 -13.54 -12.99
CA GLU A 209 -12.02 -13.85 -13.67
C GLU A 209 -11.32 -12.52 -13.99
N PRO A 210 -10.05 -12.51 -14.45
CA PRO A 210 -9.44 -11.30 -14.97
C PRO A 210 -10.32 -10.66 -16.04
N ILE A 211 -10.98 -9.55 -15.70
CA ILE A 211 -12.04 -8.96 -16.50
C ILE A 211 -11.80 -7.48 -16.68
N LYS A 212 -11.99 -7.01 -17.90
CA LYS A 212 -11.87 -5.60 -18.25
C LYS A 212 -13.25 -4.98 -18.42
N PHE A 213 -13.43 -3.81 -17.85
CA PHE A 213 -14.64 -3.01 -17.97
C PHE A 213 -14.27 -1.53 -17.99
N ASN A 214 -15.23 -0.66 -18.27
CA ASN A 214 -15.02 0.78 -18.30
C ASN A 214 -15.94 1.50 -17.31
N LEU A 215 -15.36 2.45 -16.57
CA LEU A 215 -16.09 3.45 -15.78
C LEU A 215 -16.00 4.79 -16.52
N GLY A 216 -17.09 5.22 -17.15
CA GLY A 216 -17.02 6.28 -18.15
C GLY A 216 -16.02 5.90 -19.25
N ASN A 217 -14.97 6.71 -19.46
CA ASN A 217 -13.94 6.42 -20.46
C ASN A 217 -12.69 5.74 -19.88
N ILE A 218 -12.71 5.34 -18.61
CA ILE A 218 -11.57 4.72 -17.95
C ILE A 218 -11.67 3.20 -18.03
N GLU A 219 -10.71 2.57 -18.69
CA GLU A 219 -10.54 1.12 -18.64
C GLU A 219 -10.02 0.70 -17.26
N VAL A 220 -10.68 -0.29 -16.69
CA VAL A 220 -10.37 -0.92 -15.41
C VAL A 220 -10.21 -2.42 -15.66
N SER A 221 -9.14 -3.01 -15.13
CA SER A 221 -8.90 -4.45 -15.18
C SER A 221 -9.00 -5.03 -13.78
N PHE A 222 -9.96 -5.89 -13.51
CA PHE A 222 -10.03 -6.65 -12.27
C PHE A 222 -9.18 -7.92 -12.38
N GLN A 223 -8.52 -8.33 -11.30
CA GLN A 223 -7.70 -9.54 -11.19
C GLN A 223 -7.91 -10.22 -9.84
#